data_AF-A0AAU8PDT3-F1
#
_entry.id   AF-A0AAU8PDT3-F1
#
_cell.length_a   1.000
_cell.length_b   1.000
_cell.length_c   1.000
_cell.angle_alpha   90.00
_cell.angle_beta   90.00
_cell.angle_gamma   90.00
#
_symmetry.space_group_name_H-M   'P 1'
#
loop_
_entity.id
_entity.type
_entity.pdbx_description
1 polymer ?
#
loop_
_entity_poly.entity_id
_entity_poly.type
_entity_poly.pdbx_seq_one_letter_code
_entity_poly.pdbx_strand_id
1 'polypeptide(L)'
;MSGVRNEKMYQLRLKMGLSQRQVAEAVGISQSSYAMIEGGHRHPRKEVEKKLADFFGVTVDELFFGRDNHGSRLEEPDPGEQQ
;
A
#
# COMPACT_ATOMS: atom_id res chain seq x y z
N MET A 1 -10.51 12.40 8.34
CA MET A 1 -10.48 10.93 8.17
C MET A 1 -9.03 10.48 8.29
N SER A 2 -8.65 9.83 9.40
CA SER A 2 -7.31 9.24 9.54
C SER A 2 -7.34 7.87 8.88
N GLY A 3 -6.59 7.70 7.79
CA GLY A 3 -6.27 6.36 7.31
C GLY A 3 -5.42 5.63 8.33
N VAL A 4 -5.53 4.30 8.41
CA VAL A 4 -4.61 3.48 9.19
C VAL A 4 -3.37 3.24 8.32
N ARG A 5 -2.19 3.58 8.84
CA ARG A 5 -0.91 3.39 8.14
C ARG A 5 -0.76 1.94 7.67
N ASN A 6 -0.23 1.76 6.47
CA ASN A 6 0.22 0.46 5.99
C ASN A 6 1.52 0.09 6.72
N GLU A 7 1.39 -0.67 7.81
CA GLU A 7 2.50 -1.00 8.70
C GLU A 7 3.53 -1.88 7.98
N LYS A 8 3.07 -2.82 7.14
CA LYS A 8 3.96 -3.67 6.35
C LYS A 8 4.88 -2.85 5.44
N MET A 9 4.32 -1.90 4.69
CA MET A 9 5.06 -1.00 3.82
C MET A 9 6.05 -0.14 4.59
N TYR A 10 5.61 0.43 5.72
CA TYR A 10 6.47 1.22 6.60
C TYR A 10 7.67 0.41 7.11
N GLN A 11 7.44 -0.82 7.59
CA GLN A 11 8.50 -1.69 8.09
C GLN A 11 9.48 -2.13 6.99
N LEU A 12 8.99 -2.47 5.80
CA LEU A 12 9.83 -2.83 4.66
C LEU A 12 10.74 -1.66 4.25
N ARG A 13 10.18 -0.45 4.16
CA ARG A 13 10.95 0.75 3.85
C ARG A 13 12.04 1.01 4.90
N LEU A 14 11.72 0.89 6.20
CA LEU A 14 12.68 1.07 7.27
C LEU A 14 13.78 0.01 7.28
N LYS A 15 13.45 -1.25 7.02
CA LYS A 15 14.44 -2.35 6.90
C LYS A 15 15.43 -2.11 5.76
N MET A 16 14.99 -1.45 4.69
CA MET A 16 15.86 -1.05 3.58
C MET A 16 16.63 0.26 3.85
N GLY A 17 16.38 0.96 4.97
CA GLY A 17 17.02 2.23 5.29
C GLY A 17 16.63 3.38 4.36
N LEU A 18 15.44 3.31 3.73
CA LEU A 18 15.01 4.26 2.71
C LEU A 18 14.06 5.34 3.24
N SER A 19 14.19 6.53 2.69
CA SER A 19 13.19 7.60 2.83
C SER A 19 11.99 7.36 1.92
N GLN A 20 10.85 7.97 2.24
CA GLN A 20 9.66 7.95 1.38
C GLN A 20 9.93 8.47 -0.03
N ARG A 21 10.83 9.47 -0.16
CA ARG A 21 11.24 10.03 -1.46
C ARG A 21 11.97 8.99 -2.31
N GLN A 22 12.90 8.23 -1.73
CA GLN A 22 13.67 7.22 -2.45
C GLN A 22 12.78 6.10 -2.98
N VAL A 23 11.80 5.64 -2.20
CA VAL A 23 10.85 4.62 -2.68
C VAL A 23 9.95 5.19 -3.79
N ALA A 24 9.47 6.43 -3.62
CA ALA A 24 8.66 7.09 -4.64
C ALA A 24 9.40 7.24 -5.98
N GLU A 25 10.67 7.65 -5.93
CA GLU A 25 11.55 7.75 -7.11
C GLU A 25 11.77 6.39 -7.77
N ALA A 26 12.03 5.34 -6.99
CA ALA A 26 12.24 3.99 -7.51
C ALA A 26 11.00 3.40 -8.20
N VAL A 27 9.81 3.74 -7.69
CA VAL A 27 8.51 3.26 -8.21
C VAL A 27 7.95 4.20 -9.30
N GLY A 28 8.54 5.38 -9.50
CA GLY A 28 8.11 6.35 -10.51
C GLY A 28 6.82 7.09 -10.14
N ILE A 29 6.64 7.44 -8.86
CA ILE A 29 5.51 8.23 -8.36
C ILE A 29 5.99 9.45 -7.57
N SER A 30 5.10 10.41 -7.27
CA SER A 30 5.46 11.53 -6.39
C SER A 30 5.65 11.07 -4.94
N GLN A 31 6.55 11.72 -4.21
CA GLN A 31 6.72 11.49 -2.76
C GLN A 31 5.39 11.64 -2.00
N SER A 32 4.59 12.66 -2.35
CA SER A 32 3.27 12.88 -1.76
C SER A 32 2.31 11.71 -2.01
N SER A 33 2.34 11.12 -3.20
CA SER A 33 1.53 9.93 -3.53
C SER A 33 1.96 8.75 -2.67
N TYR A 34 3.27 8.50 -2.56
CA TYR A 34 3.79 7.44 -1.69
C TYR A 34 3.41 7.67 -0.22
N ALA A 35 3.54 8.90 0.29
CA ALA A 35 3.18 9.23 1.67
C ALA A 35 1.70 9.00 1.98
N MET A 36 0.79 9.31 1.05
CA MET A 36 -0.64 9.00 1.20
C MET A 36 -0.92 7.50 1.15
N ILE A 37 -0.17 6.73 0.35
CA ILE A 37 -0.29 5.27 0.28
C ILE A 37 0.21 4.62 1.56
N GLU A 38 1.44 4.92 1.98
CA GLU A 38 2.03 4.38 3.21
C GLU A 38 1.23 4.82 4.44
N GLY A 39 0.73 6.06 4.46
CA GLY A 39 -0.14 6.57 5.52
C GLY A 39 -1.57 6.01 5.50
N GLY A 40 -1.94 5.20 4.52
CA GLY A 40 -3.28 4.61 4.41
C GLY A 40 -4.39 5.58 4.04
N HIS A 41 -4.03 6.79 3.60
CA HIS A 41 -4.99 7.80 3.15
C HIS A 41 -5.46 7.57 1.71
N ARG A 42 -4.73 6.76 0.93
CA ARG A 42 -5.02 6.50 -0.47
C ARG A 42 -4.67 5.07 -0.86
N HIS A 43 -5.61 4.40 -1.52
CA HIS A 43 -5.30 3.17 -2.24
C HIS A 43 -4.66 3.50 -3.61
N PRO A 44 -3.50 2.91 -3.97
CA PRO A 44 -2.92 3.09 -5.29
C PRO A 44 -3.77 2.45 -6.40
N ARG A 45 -3.40 2.71 -7.66
CA ARG A 45 -3.91 1.95 -8.81
C ARG A 45 -3.14 0.63 -8.93
N LYS A 46 -3.74 -0.38 -9.58
CA LYS A 46 -3.13 -1.70 -9.82
C LYS A 46 -1.68 -1.66 -10.33
N GLU A 47 -1.37 -0.73 -11.23
CA GLU A 47 0.00 -0.56 -11.73
C GLU A 47 1.00 -0.18 -10.62
N VAL A 48 0.60 0.74 -9.74
CA VAL A 48 1.45 1.19 -8.62
C VAL A 48 1.49 0.15 -7.52
N GLU A 49 0.40 -0.57 -7.26
CA GLU A 49 0.40 -1.74 -6.35
C GLU A 49 1.45 -2.76 -6.76
N LYS A 50 1.45 -3.14 -8.05
CA LYS A 50 2.42 -4.09 -8.59
C LYS A 50 3.85 -3.58 -8.46
N LYS A 51 4.11 -2.32 -8.85
CA LYS A 51 5.45 -1.74 -8.74
C LYS A 51 5.96 -1.69 -7.29
N LEU A 52 5.09 -1.40 -6.33
CA LEU A 52 5.45 -1.41 -4.90
C LEU A 52 5.74 -2.83 -4.41
N ALA A 53 4.90 -3.80 -4.78
CA ALA A 53 5.09 -5.21 -4.45
C ALA A 53 6.42 -5.74 -5.03
N ASP A 54 6.68 -5.48 -6.31
CA ASP A 54 7.92 -5.84 -7.00
C ASP A 54 9.14 -5.17 -6.35
N PHE A 55 9.04 -3.87 -6.00
CA PHE A 55 10.11 -3.13 -5.33
C PHE A 55 10.47 -3.72 -3.96
N PHE A 56 9.47 -4.11 -3.17
CA PHE A 56 9.68 -4.67 -1.84
C PHE A 56 9.92 -6.20 -1.83
N GLY A 57 9.78 -6.87 -2.97
CA GLY A 57 9.96 -8.32 -3.10
C GLY A 57 8.89 -9.14 -2.37
N VAL A 58 7.66 -8.64 -2.34
CA VAL A 58 6.49 -9.28 -1.73
C VAL A 58 5.33 -9.30 -2.72
N THR A 59 4.27 -10.04 -2.44
CA THR A 59 3.04 -10.00 -3.25
C THR A 59 2.19 -8.76 -2.94
N VAL A 60 1.30 -8.38 -3.86
CA VAL A 60 0.32 -7.29 -3.63
C VAL A 60 -0.56 -7.60 -2.42
N ASP A 61 -0.97 -8.86 -2.27
CA ASP A 61 -1.81 -9.32 -1.16
C ASP A 61 -1.11 -9.15 0.19
N GLU A 62 0.16 -9.55 0.28
CA GLU A 62 0.96 -9.36 1.49
C GLU A 62 1.18 -7.88 1.82
N LEU A 63 1.27 -7.02 0.81
CA LEU A 63 1.56 -5.61 0.99
C LEU A 63 0.32 -4.80 1.39
N PHE A 64 -0.87 -5.13 0.88
CA PHE A 64 -2.10 -4.33 1.07
C PHE A 64 -3.19 -5.02 1.87
N PHE A 65 -3.26 -6.35 1.85
CA PHE A 65 -4.35 -7.15 2.44
C PHE A 65 -3.88 -8.03 3.61
N GLY A 66 -2.62 -7.92 4.02
CA GLY A 66 -2.09 -8.62 5.20
C GLY A 66 -2.83 -8.23 6.49
N ARG A 67 -2.92 -9.19 7.43
CA ARG A 67 -3.58 -9.03 8.74
C ARG A 67 -3.04 -7.86 9.58
N ASP A 68 -1.85 -7.39 9.28
CA ASP A 68 -1.19 -6.28 9.97
C ASP A 68 -1.73 -4.89 9.54
N ASN A 69 -2.49 -4.81 8.44
CA ASN A 69 -3.02 -3.57 7.87
C ASN A 69 -4.52 -3.33 8.20
N HIS A 70 -5.06 -3.96 9.26
CA HIS A 70 -6.47 -3.82 9.62
C HIS A 70 -6.79 -2.46 10.28
N GLY A 71 -6.97 -1.44 9.46
CA GLY A 71 -8.05 -0.48 9.64
C GLY A 71 -9.25 -0.97 8.83
N SER A 72 -10.30 -1.42 9.52
CA SER A 72 -11.56 -1.93 8.96
C SER A 72 -11.97 -1.30 7.63
N ARG A 73 -11.73 -2.01 6.52
CA ARG A 73 -12.39 -1.74 5.25
C ARG A 73 -13.72 -2.48 5.30
N LEU A 74 -14.81 -1.74 5.24
CA LEU A 74 -16.13 -2.28 4.94
C LEU A 74 -15.98 -3.06 3.63
N GLU A 75 -16.02 -4.39 3.71
CA GLU A 75 -16.47 -5.21 2.60
C GLU A 75 -17.95 -4.89 2.43
N GLU A 76 -18.26 -3.91 1.59
CA GLU A 76 -19.52 -3.98 0.86
C GLU A 76 -19.38 -5.21 -0.04
N PRO A 77 -20.22 -6.26 0.13
CA PRO A 77 -20.20 -7.40 -0.78
C PRO A 77 -20.45 -6.86 -2.19
N ASP A 78 -19.69 -7.34 -3.18
CA ASP A 78 -19.95 -7.06 -4.59
C ASP A 78 -21.43 -7.39 -4.89
N PRO A 79 -22.29 -6.41 -5.22
CA PRO A 79 -23.70 -6.68 -5.49
C PRO A 79 -23.92 -7.38 -6.85
N GLY A 80 -22.91 -8.05 -7.39
CA GLY A 80 -22.90 -8.68 -8.72
C GLY A 80 -23.05 -10.19 -8.78
N GLU A 81 -23.00 -10.95 -7.68
CA GLU A 81 -23.17 -12.43 -7.72
C GLU A 81 -24.41 -12.87 -6.92
N GLN A 82 -25.59 -12.53 -7.45
CA GLN A 82 -26.80 -13.31 -7.19
C GLN A 82 -26.93 -14.31 -8.33
N GLN A 83 -26.81 -15.60 -8.01
CA GLN A 83 -27.33 -16.70 -8.83
C GLN A 83 -28.85 -16.79 -8.64
#